data_AF-A0A5N8UN41-F1
#
_entry.id   AF-A0A5N8UN41-F1
#
_cell.length_a   1.000
_cell.length_b   1.000
_cell.length_c   1.000
_cell.angle_alpha   90.00
_cell.angle_beta   90.00
_cell.angle_gamma   90.00
#
_symmetry.space_group_name_H-M   'P 1'
#
loop_
_entity.id
_entity.type
_entity.pdbx_description
1 polymer ?
#
loop_
_entity_poly.entity_id
_entity_poly.type
_entity_poly.pdbx_seq_one_letter_code
_entity_poly.pdbx_strand_id
1 'polypeptide(L)'
;MPSYKPLIKPTKTKSLAVSITSIKPVEEPINLNPAFRGTSTVFNVKDTDKLISDIHDGNKKNIYVTKSHTGFRDGESKPAKPPLSEEERNNMTSGGLNRLNKALYSSGNIKFVEGGNSGPEMIETILIHGTFNPDAPLVGWTRPNIDINQRIRTRYGGKITAMQWSGKNHRVARIEAGRALSERISENTSNNIQTNIIAHSHGGNVVFEAIKQNGSGYINHLITLGTPIRKDHLPSLSEIKEGTNAYIHVSGGKDGVAPKGGVDWVTPGRGVFTDKSRYSKAETHNPLSDVEVHIIDANHSELHQRAVLDLFGSKEMKVNRTTKI
;
A
#
# COMPACT_ATOMS: atom_id res chain seq x y z
N MET A 1 -1.50 37.15 -53.41
CA MET A 1 -1.16 36.28 -52.26
C MET A 1 0.23 35.72 -52.48
N PRO A 2 1.20 35.91 -51.58
CA PRO A 2 2.57 35.47 -51.81
C PRO A 2 2.74 33.97 -51.49
N SER A 3 3.50 33.32 -52.37
CA SER A 3 3.94 31.92 -52.34
C SER A 3 4.93 31.68 -51.20
N TYR A 4 4.68 30.64 -50.38
CA TYR A 4 5.60 30.16 -49.35
C TYR A 4 6.21 28.82 -49.78
N LYS A 5 7.54 28.77 -49.92
CA LYS A 5 8.32 27.53 -50.08
C LYS A 5 8.66 26.94 -48.71
N PRO A 6 8.67 25.61 -48.53
CA PRO A 6 9.33 24.99 -47.39
C PRO A 6 10.75 24.54 -47.77
N LEU A 7 11.72 24.83 -46.91
CA LEU A 7 13.12 24.42 -47.08
C LEU A 7 13.75 24.12 -45.71
N ILE A 8 13.53 22.92 -45.18
CA ILE A 8 14.35 22.36 -44.09
C ILE A 8 14.54 20.86 -44.36
N LYS A 9 15.78 20.44 -44.62
CA LYS A 9 16.18 19.03 -44.67
C LYS A 9 16.43 18.53 -43.22
N PRO A 10 16.03 17.30 -42.87
CA PRO A 10 16.34 16.74 -41.57
C PRO A 10 17.83 16.37 -41.46
N THR A 11 18.50 16.90 -40.44
CA THR A 11 19.84 16.49 -40.01
C THR A 11 19.80 15.11 -39.34
N LYS A 12 20.69 14.21 -39.78
CA LYS A 12 20.88 12.88 -39.18
C LYS A 12 21.45 13.00 -37.76
N THR A 13 20.67 12.65 -36.75
CA THR A 13 21.16 12.41 -35.38
C THR A 13 21.76 11.02 -35.27
N LYS A 14 23.04 10.92 -34.91
CA LYS A 14 23.70 9.65 -34.57
C LYS A 14 23.12 9.14 -33.23
N SER A 15 22.52 7.95 -33.23
CA SER A 15 22.17 7.26 -31.98
C SER A 15 23.43 6.64 -31.36
N LEU A 16 23.83 7.11 -30.17
CA LEU A 16 24.76 6.37 -29.32
C LEU A 16 24.03 5.16 -28.73
N ALA A 17 24.46 3.96 -29.10
CA ALA A 17 24.08 2.74 -28.41
C ALA A 17 24.82 2.69 -27.07
N VAL A 18 24.10 2.88 -25.97
CA VAL A 18 24.61 2.61 -24.63
C VAL A 18 24.47 1.10 -24.40
N SER A 19 25.61 0.42 -24.34
CA SER A 19 25.65 -1.00 -23.99
C SER A 19 25.39 -1.14 -22.49
N ILE A 20 24.20 -1.64 -22.13
CA ILE A 20 23.86 -1.96 -20.74
C ILE A 20 24.55 -3.29 -20.40
N THR A 21 25.62 -3.22 -19.62
CA THR A 21 26.31 -4.39 -19.08
C THR A 21 25.37 -5.15 -18.14
N SER A 22 25.23 -6.45 -18.39
CA SER A 22 24.48 -7.40 -17.55
C SER A 22 24.98 -7.36 -16.10
N ILE A 23 24.11 -6.93 -15.18
CA ILE A 23 24.37 -7.00 -13.74
C ILE A 23 24.17 -8.46 -13.32
N LYS A 24 25.26 -9.14 -12.94
CA LYS A 24 25.18 -10.47 -12.32
C LYS A 24 24.51 -10.36 -10.96
N PRO A 25 23.56 -11.25 -10.60
CA PRO A 25 23.02 -11.30 -9.25
C PRO A 25 24.14 -11.64 -8.25
N VAL A 26 24.22 -10.86 -7.17
CA VAL A 26 25.12 -11.13 -6.05
C VAL A 26 24.41 -12.12 -5.13
N GLU A 27 24.82 -13.38 -5.14
CA GLU A 27 24.35 -14.41 -4.21
C GLU A 27 25.21 -14.35 -2.93
N GLU A 28 25.05 -13.31 -2.12
CA GLU A 28 25.61 -13.33 -0.77
C GLU A 28 24.61 -13.98 0.20
N PRO A 29 25.03 -14.99 0.99
CA PRO A 29 24.16 -15.62 1.97
C PRO A 29 23.72 -14.60 3.02
N ILE A 30 22.40 -14.40 3.14
CA ILE A 30 21.83 -13.52 4.16
C ILE A 30 22.10 -14.16 5.53
N ASN A 31 22.96 -13.53 6.34
CA ASN A 31 23.19 -13.93 7.71
C ASN A 31 21.98 -13.51 8.57
N LEU A 32 20.93 -14.33 8.55
CA LEU A 32 19.72 -14.11 9.33
C LEU A 32 20.04 -14.23 10.83
N ASN A 33 19.49 -13.31 11.63
CA ASN A 33 19.55 -13.39 13.09
C ASN A 33 19.02 -14.78 13.54
N PRO A 34 19.69 -15.48 14.48
CA PRO A 34 19.31 -16.81 14.96
C PRO A 34 17.83 -16.97 15.36
N ALA A 35 17.16 -15.87 15.74
CA ALA A 35 15.73 -15.85 16.05
C ALA A 35 14.81 -16.17 14.85
N PHE A 36 15.32 -16.22 13.61
CA PHE A 36 14.56 -16.46 12.38
C PHE A 36 14.84 -17.82 11.72
N ARG A 37 15.39 -18.80 12.46
CA ARG A 37 15.70 -20.16 11.94
C ARG A 37 14.47 -21.07 11.77
N GLY A 38 13.42 -20.59 11.12
CA GLY A 38 12.43 -21.46 10.44
C GLY A 38 12.95 -21.91 9.07
N THR A 39 12.21 -22.74 8.34
CA THR A 39 12.47 -23.04 6.92
C THR A 39 12.34 -21.77 6.09
N SER A 40 13.38 -20.93 6.12
CA SER A 40 13.43 -19.65 5.46
C SER A 40 13.96 -19.86 4.05
N THR A 41 13.06 -19.85 3.08
CA THR A 41 13.45 -19.85 1.68
C THR A 41 13.77 -18.40 1.28
N VAL A 42 15.01 -18.14 0.86
CA VAL A 42 15.36 -16.87 0.22
C VAL A 42 14.77 -16.90 -1.18
N PHE A 43 13.65 -16.21 -1.38
CA PHE A 43 12.95 -16.19 -2.67
C PHE A 43 13.56 -15.16 -3.61
N ASN A 44 13.83 -15.60 -4.85
CA ASN A 44 14.08 -14.67 -5.94
C ASN A 44 12.74 -14.06 -6.36
N VAL A 45 12.51 -12.82 -5.96
CA VAL A 45 11.31 -12.00 -6.17
C VAL A 45 10.84 -11.91 -7.63
N LYS A 46 11.66 -12.34 -8.60
CA LYS A 46 11.31 -12.32 -10.03
C LYS A 46 10.10 -13.18 -10.41
N ASP A 47 9.55 -13.97 -9.50
CA ASP A 47 8.41 -14.86 -9.70
C ASP A 47 7.27 -14.56 -8.70
N THR A 48 6.73 -13.34 -8.76
CA THR A 48 5.57 -12.93 -7.96
C THR A 48 4.32 -13.77 -8.24
N ASP A 49 4.25 -14.41 -9.41
CA ASP A 49 3.18 -15.35 -9.74
C ASP A 49 3.36 -16.68 -9.00
N LYS A 50 4.61 -17.14 -8.85
CA LYS A 50 4.93 -18.25 -7.92
C LYS A 50 4.63 -17.89 -6.47
N LEU A 51 4.94 -16.67 -6.03
CA LEU A 51 4.58 -16.20 -4.68
C LEU A 51 3.08 -16.34 -4.42
N ILE A 52 2.23 -15.98 -5.40
CA ILE A 52 0.78 -16.08 -5.29
C ILE A 52 0.27 -17.52 -5.42
N SER A 53 0.80 -18.32 -6.37
CA SER A 53 0.42 -19.73 -6.49
C SER A 53 0.66 -20.49 -5.19
N ASP A 54 1.77 -20.16 -4.54
CA ASP A 54 2.21 -20.72 -3.28
C ASP A 54 1.30 -20.37 -2.09
N ILE A 55 0.46 -19.33 -2.18
CA ILE A 55 -0.51 -18.95 -1.14
C ILE A 55 -1.66 -19.97 -1.06
N HIS A 56 -2.03 -20.55 -2.20
CA HIS A 56 -3.19 -21.44 -2.30
C HIS A 56 -2.97 -22.83 -1.68
N ASP A 57 -1.73 -23.19 -1.31
CA ASP A 57 -1.41 -24.48 -0.70
C ASP A 57 -1.79 -24.57 0.80
N GLY A 58 -2.35 -23.51 1.39
CA GLY A 58 -2.85 -23.48 2.77
C GLY A 58 -1.76 -23.51 3.86
N ASN A 59 -0.48 -23.56 3.48
CA ASN A 59 0.64 -23.51 4.40
C ASN A 59 1.09 -22.06 4.61
N LYS A 60 1.18 -21.64 5.87
CA LYS A 60 1.72 -20.33 6.24
C LYS A 60 3.17 -20.21 5.74
N LYS A 61 3.48 -19.16 4.98
CA LYS A 61 4.82 -18.91 4.44
C LYS A 61 5.43 -17.64 5.01
N ASN A 62 6.68 -17.71 5.44
CA ASN A 62 7.48 -16.56 5.84
C ASN A 62 8.57 -16.36 4.79
N ILE A 63 8.66 -15.15 4.25
CA ILE A 63 9.54 -14.80 3.14
C ILE A 63 10.40 -13.63 3.56
N TYR A 64 11.71 -13.81 3.47
CA TYR A 64 12.68 -12.79 3.86
C TYR A 64 13.38 -12.27 2.62
N VAL A 65 13.32 -10.95 2.42
CA VAL A 65 13.94 -10.25 1.31
C VAL A 65 14.64 -8.99 1.82
N THR A 66 15.51 -8.43 0.99
CA THR A 66 16.12 -7.10 1.22
C THR A 66 15.51 -6.09 0.24
N LYS A 67 15.77 -4.80 0.47
CA LYS A 67 15.48 -3.72 -0.46
C LYS A 67 16.07 -3.98 -1.85
N SER A 68 17.30 -4.48 -1.93
CA SER A 68 17.92 -4.81 -3.23
C SER A 68 17.17 -5.92 -3.99
N HIS A 69 16.59 -6.90 -3.29
CA HIS A 69 15.76 -7.95 -3.90
C HIS A 69 14.43 -7.42 -4.46
N THR A 70 13.89 -6.32 -3.91
CA THR A 70 12.66 -5.69 -4.41
C THR A 70 12.91 -4.69 -5.54
N GLY A 71 14.17 -4.45 -5.92
CA GLY A 71 14.55 -3.44 -6.91
C GLY A 71 14.60 -2.02 -6.35
N PHE A 72 14.60 -1.88 -5.02
CA PHE A 72 14.75 -0.60 -4.35
C PHE A 72 16.12 0.02 -4.67
N ARG A 73 16.15 1.33 -4.96
CA ARG A 73 17.38 2.07 -5.20
C ARG A 73 17.59 3.06 -4.08
N ASP A 74 18.69 2.91 -3.34
CA ASP A 74 19.05 3.87 -2.31
C ASP A 74 19.20 5.27 -2.93
N GLY A 75 18.57 6.27 -2.30
CA GLY A 75 18.56 7.64 -2.80
C GLY A 75 17.41 7.98 -3.75
N GLU A 76 16.51 7.03 -4.11
CA GLU A 76 15.25 7.41 -4.77
C GLU A 76 14.42 8.30 -3.83
N SER A 77 14.31 9.58 -4.19
CA SER A 77 13.45 10.50 -3.47
C SER A 77 12.00 10.29 -3.90
N LYS A 78 11.08 10.45 -2.93
CA LYS A 78 9.65 10.48 -3.25
C LYS A 78 9.40 11.67 -4.19
N PRO A 79 8.66 11.49 -5.29
CA PRO A 79 8.30 12.62 -6.14
C PRO A 79 7.58 13.67 -5.30
N ALA A 80 7.83 14.95 -5.60
CA ALA A 80 7.15 16.04 -4.92
C ALA A 80 5.63 15.89 -5.09
N LYS A 81 4.89 16.01 -3.98
CA LYS A 81 3.43 15.99 -4.01
C LYS A 81 2.95 17.24 -4.78
N PRO A 82 2.03 17.10 -5.75
CA PRO A 82 1.37 18.27 -6.33
C PRO A 82 0.60 19.04 -5.24
N PRO A 83 0.35 20.35 -5.44
CA PRO A 83 -0.47 21.11 -4.51
C PRO A 83 -1.91 20.59 -4.49
N LEU A 84 -2.54 20.64 -3.31
CA LEU A 84 -3.96 20.39 -3.13
C LEU A 84 -4.81 21.55 -3.69
N SER A 85 -6.02 21.25 -4.15
CA SER A 85 -6.99 22.29 -4.50
C SER A 85 -7.36 23.13 -3.28
N GLU A 86 -7.93 24.32 -3.49
CA GLU A 86 -8.39 25.16 -2.37
C GLU A 86 -9.48 24.48 -1.53
N GLU A 87 -10.45 23.83 -2.18
CA GLU A 87 -11.48 23.04 -1.51
C GLU A 87 -10.87 21.91 -0.68
N GLU A 88 -9.90 21.17 -1.22
CA GLU A 88 -9.23 20.10 -0.51
C GLU A 88 -8.45 20.63 0.68
N ARG A 89 -7.74 21.75 0.54
CA ARG A 89 -7.04 22.41 1.65
C ARG A 89 -8.01 22.85 2.76
N ASN A 90 -9.18 23.36 2.40
CA ASN A 90 -10.21 23.78 3.35
C ASN A 90 -10.81 22.59 4.13
N ASN A 91 -10.77 21.39 3.54
CA ASN A 91 -11.18 20.14 4.20
C ASN A 91 -10.06 19.48 5.01
N MET A 92 -8.87 20.08 5.04
CA MET A 92 -7.75 19.61 5.86
C MET A 92 -7.68 20.40 7.16
N THR A 93 -7.50 19.68 8.26
CA THR A 93 -7.22 20.25 9.57
C THR A 93 -5.82 19.85 10.00
N SER A 94 -5.17 20.70 10.80
CA SER A 94 -3.90 20.36 11.43
C SER A 94 -4.09 20.15 12.93
N GLY A 95 -3.62 19.04 13.47
CA GLY A 95 -3.48 18.88 14.93
C GLY A 95 -2.01 18.87 15.36
N GLY A 96 -1.77 19.16 16.63
CA GLY A 96 -0.44 19.08 17.21
C GLY A 96 0.00 17.63 17.37
N LEU A 97 1.09 17.23 16.71
CA LEU A 97 1.80 15.97 16.99
C LEU A 97 2.83 16.18 18.11
N ASN A 98 3.43 17.39 18.15
CA ASN A 98 4.26 18.00 19.20
C ASN A 98 4.45 19.50 18.85
N ARG A 99 5.09 20.32 19.72
CA ARG A 99 5.26 21.80 19.55
C ARG A 99 5.80 22.27 18.18
N LEU A 100 6.44 21.39 17.40
CA LEU A 100 7.07 21.71 16.10
C LEU A 100 6.46 20.97 14.90
N ASN A 101 5.60 19.97 15.10
CA ASN A 101 5.10 19.12 14.02
C ASN A 101 3.56 19.18 13.92
N LYS A 102 3.07 19.59 12.75
CA LYS A 102 1.64 19.57 12.41
C LYS A 102 1.28 18.23 11.76
N ALA A 103 0.35 17.50 12.37
CA ALA A 103 -0.29 16.34 11.77
C ALA A 103 -1.43 16.82 10.86
N LEU A 104 -1.52 16.30 9.63
CA LEU A 104 -2.63 16.62 8.73
C LEU A 104 -3.77 15.59 8.91
N TYR A 105 -5.00 16.06 8.97
CA TYR A 105 -6.22 15.23 9.02
C TYR A 105 -7.27 15.74 8.05
N SER A 106 -8.12 14.86 7.54
CA SER A 106 -9.34 15.28 6.84
C SER A 106 -10.47 15.48 7.84
N SER A 107 -11.19 16.60 7.73
CA SER A 107 -12.47 16.84 8.42
C SER A 107 -13.68 16.53 7.56
N GLY A 108 -13.48 16.24 6.27
CA GLY A 108 -14.56 15.86 5.35
C GLY A 108 -15.07 14.43 5.61
N ASN A 109 -16.18 14.11 4.96
CA ASN A 109 -16.71 12.75 4.93
C ASN A 109 -15.68 11.80 4.29
N ILE A 110 -15.70 10.55 4.73
CA ILE A 110 -14.91 9.49 4.09
C ILE A 110 -15.40 9.37 2.64
N LYS A 111 -14.47 9.42 1.69
CA LYS A 111 -14.77 9.29 0.26
C LYS A 111 -13.81 8.35 -0.44
N PHE A 112 -14.26 7.81 -1.55
CA PHE A 112 -13.51 6.92 -2.41
C PHE A 112 -13.14 7.68 -3.68
N VAL A 113 -11.86 8.05 -3.81
CA VAL A 113 -11.33 8.77 -4.96
C VAL A 113 -11.08 7.75 -6.06
N GLU A 114 -11.88 7.79 -7.13
CA GLU A 114 -11.78 6.83 -8.22
C GLU A 114 -10.77 7.27 -9.30
N GLY A 115 -10.10 6.30 -9.93
CA GLY A 115 -9.32 6.54 -11.14
C GLY A 115 -10.20 6.68 -12.37
N GLY A 116 -9.78 7.51 -13.34
CA GLY A 116 -10.60 7.91 -14.50
C GLY A 116 -10.82 6.83 -15.56
N ASN A 117 -10.53 5.56 -15.27
CA ASN A 117 -10.71 4.45 -16.19
C ASN A 117 -11.05 3.19 -15.38
N SER A 118 -12.31 2.73 -15.46
CA SER A 118 -12.67 1.34 -15.16
C SER A 118 -12.37 0.52 -16.41
N GLY A 119 -11.53 -0.51 -16.29
CA GLY A 119 -11.50 -1.54 -17.33
C GLY A 119 -12.86 -2.26 -17.40
N PRO A 120 -13.09 -3.12 -18.40
CA PRO A 120 -14.31 -3.91 -18.48
C PRO A 120 -14.42 -4.95 -17.34
N GLU A 121 -13.34 -5.18 -16.58
CA GLU A 121 -13.32 -6.17 -15.51
C GLU A 121 -14.09 -5.70 -14.28
N MET A 122 -14.88 -6.61 -13.70
CA MET A 122 -15.63 -6.41 -12.45
C MET A 122 -14.71 -6.53 -11.23
N ILE A 123 -13.69 -5.67 -11.16
CA ILE A 123 -12.66 -5.69 -10.12
C ILE A 123 -12.43 -4.26 -9.62
N GLU A 124 -12.35 -4.09 -8.30
CA GLU A 124 -11.90 -2.85 -7.66
C GLU A 124 -10.73 -3.16 -6.74
N THR A 125 -9.62 -2.44 -6.92
CA THR A 125 -8.52 -2.44 -5.95
C THR A 125 -8.54 -1.15 -5.15
N ILE A 126 -8.79 -1.26 -3.84
CA ILE A 126 -8.90 -0.13 -2.91
C ILE A 126 -7.55 0.08 -2.20
N LEU A 127 -7.01 1.29 -2.33
CA LEU A 127 -5.75 1.72 -1.70
C LEU A 127 -6.07 2.54 -0.46
N ILE A 128 -5.47 2.18 0.69
CA ILE A 128 -5.76 2.79 1.99
C ILE A 128 -4.49 3.31 2.63
N HIS A 129 -4.47 4.62 2.90
CA HIS A 129 -3.32 5.28 3.51
C HIS A 129 -3.26 5.07 5.03
N GLY A 130 -2.07 5.26 5.60
CA GLY A 130 -1.83 5.30 7.04
C GLY A 130 -2.27 6.60 7.72
N THR A 131 -1.96 6.75 9.00
CA THR A 131 -2.22 7.99 9.74
C THR A 131 -1.44 9.18 9.17
N PHE A 132 -1.95 10.39 9.44
CA PHE A 132 -1.33 11.67 9.07
C PHE A 132 -1.11 11.91 7.57
N ASN A 133 -1.75 11.11 6.71
CA ASN A 133 -1.67 11.23 5.26
C ASN A 133 -3.06 11.30 4.59
N PRO A 134 -4.01 12.13 5.10
CA PRO A 134 -5.35 12.26 4.51
C PRO A 134 -5.32 12.77 3.07
N ASP A 135 -4.24 13.39 2.64
CA ASP A 135 -4.03 13.90 1.29
C ASP A 135 -3.51 12.82 0.32
N ALA A 136 -3.11 11.64 0.81
CA ALA A 136 -2.52 10.60 -0.02
C ALA A 136 -3.39 10.16 -1.22
N PRO A 137 -4.73 10.05 -1.09
CA PRO A 137 -5.61 9.75 -2.23
C PRO A 137 -5.57 10.78 -3.35
N LEU A 138 -5.16 12.01 -3.05
CA LEU A 138 -5.20 13.15 -3.96
C LEU A 138 -3.82 13.47 -4.53
N VAL A 139 -2.77 13.35 -3.71
CA VAL A 139 -1.42 13.80 -4.06
C VAL A 139 -0.32 12.81 -3.66
N GLY A 140 -0.65 11.71 -2.99
CA GLY A 140 0.32 10.73 -2.48
C GLY A 140 0.29 9.39 -3.20
N TRP A 141 0.82 8.37 -2.52
CA TRP A 141 1.04 7.04 -3.10
C TRP A 141 -0.25 6.28 -3.42
N THR A 142 -1.36 6.57 -2.74
CA THR A 142 -2.65 5.93 -3.03
C THR A 142 -3.37 6.57 -4.21
N ARG A 143 -2.89 7.69 -4.76
CA ARG A 143 -3.55 8.39 -5.87
C ARG A 143 -3.78 7.47 -7.08
N PRO A 144 -5.02 7.24 -7.54
CA PRO A 144 -5.29 6.19 -8.54
C PRO A 144 -4.53 6.32 -9.87
N ASN A 145 -4.33 7.56 -10.33
CA ASN A 145 -3.81 7.85 -11.69
C ASN A 145 -2.28 8.05 -11.75
N ILE A 146 -1.51 7.37 -10.90
CA ILE A 146 -0.03 7.39 -10.95
C ILE A 146 0.54 6.09 -11.52
N ASP A 147 1.75 6.15 -12.10
CA ASP A 147 2.43 5.01 -12.74
C ASP A 147 2.39 3.73 -11.89
N ILE A 148 2.77 3.81 -10.62
CA ILE A 148 2.78 2.62 -9.75
C ILE A 148 1.40 2.01 -9.55
N ASN A 149 0.35 2.82 -9.45
CA ASN A 149 -1.01 2.31 -9.29
C ASN A 149 -1.61 1.82 -10.61
N GLN A 150 -1.14 2.31 -11.76
CA GLN A 150 -1.44 1.70 -13.04
C GLN A 150 -0.82 0.30 -13.17
N ARG A 151 0.37 0.05 -12.59
CA ARG A 151 0.98 -1.29 -12.58
C ARG A 151 0.21 -2.29 -11.72
N ILE A 152 -0.31 -1.83 -10.58
CA ILE A 152 -1.25 -2.58 -9.74
C ILE A 152 -2.53 -2.88 -10.52
N ARG A 153 -3.09 -1.87 -11.22
CA ARG A 153 -4.25 -2.05 -12.10
C ARG A 153 -4.00 -3.06 -13.21
N THR A 154 -2.84 -3.04 -13.86
CA THR A 154 -2.50 -4.02 -14.90
C THR A 154 -2.43 -5.44 -14.32
N ARG A 155 -2.05 -5.62 -13.05
CA ARG A 155 -2.06 -6.95 -12.41
C ARG A 155 -3.46 -7.44 -12.10
N TYR A 156 -4.25 -6.61 -11.42
CA TYR A 156 -5.53 -7.04 -10.87
C TYR A 156 -6.71 -6.78 -11.82
N GLY A 157 -6.55 -5.97 -12.86
CA GLY A 157 -7.63 -5.52 -13.73
C GLY A 157 -8.52 -4.44 -13.09
N GLY A 158 -9.57 -4.03 -13.81
CA GLY A 158 -10.66 -3.22 -13.29
C GLY A 158 -10.27 -1.79 -12.93
N LYS A 159 -10.82 -1.27 -11.82
CA LYS A 159 -10.58 0.10 -11.35
C LYS A 159 -9.69 0.17 -10.10
N ILE A 160 -8.94 1.25 -9.98
CA ILE A 160 -8.23 1.62 -8.76
C ILE A 160 -8.99 2.74 -8.06
N THR A 161 -9.19 2.57 -6.76
CA THR A 161 -9.85 3.54 -5.91
C THR A 161 -8.98 3.81 -4.68
N ALA A 162 -8.95 5.05 -4.22
CA ALA A 162 -8.22 5.43 -3.03
C ALA A 162 -9.20 5.88 -1.94
N MET A 163 -9.18 5.20 -0.80
CA MET A 163 -10.01 5.61 0.33
C MET A 163 -9.37 6.81 1.03
N GLN A 164 -10.10 7.92 1.07
CA GLN A 164 -9.76 9.08 1.87
C GLN A 164 -10.52 9.02 3.19
N TRP A 165 -9.82 8.65 4.25
CA TRP A 165 -10.32 8.73 5.61
C TRP A 165 -9.61 9.84 6.39
N SER A 166 -10.04 10.08 7.63
CA SER A 166 -9.52 11.22 8.41
C SER A 166 -8.01 11.18 8.62
N GLY A 167 -7.39 9.99 8.61
CA GLY A 167 -5.98 9.81 8.93
C GLY A 167 -5.66 10.03 10.41
N LYS A 168 -6.68 10.19 11.26
CA LYS A 168 -6.52 10.41 12.69
C LYS A 168 -5.99 9.16 13.37
N ASN A 169 -5.04 9.35 14.28
CA ASN A 169 -4.42 8.26 15.00
C ASN A 169 -5.18 7.95 16.30
N HIS A 170 -6.44 7.55 16.20
CA HIS A 170 -7.20 7.04 17.35
C HIS A 170 -8.19 5.95 16.95
N ARG A 171 -8.53 5.08 17.91
CA ARG A 171 -9.37 3.90 17.67
C ARG A 171 -10.69 4.23 17.01
N VAL A 172 -11.39 5.27 17.49
CA VAL A 172 -12.69 5.67 16.94
C VAL A 172 -12.62 6.01 15.45
N ALA A 173 -11.60 6.75 15.00
CA ALA A 173 -11.45 7.08 13.58
C ALA A 173 -11.19 5.85 12.71
N ARG A 174 -10.51 4.84 13.26
CA ARG A 174 -10.27 3.57 12.56
C ARG A 174 -11.55 2.74 12.45
N ILE A 175 -12.41 2.75 13.46
CA ILE A 175 -13.73 2.09 13.44
C ILE A 175 -14.66 2.79 12.44
N GLU A 176 -14.74 4.12 12.47
CA GLU A 176 -15.54 4.91 11.54
C GLU A 176 -15.12 4.67 10.08
N ALA A 177 -13.81 4.67 9.83
CA ALA A 177 -13.26 4.31 8.53
C ALA A 177 -13.58 2.85 8.15
N GLY A 178 -13.45 1.91 9.11
CA GLY A 178 -13.75 0.50 8.89
C GLY A 178 -15.20 0.28 8.49
N ARG A 179 -16.14 1.01 9.10
CA ARG A 179 -17.57 0.96 8.73
C ARG A 179 -17.80 1.37 7.28
N ALA A 180 -17.27 2.52 6.87
CA ALA A 180 -17.41 3.00 5.49
C ALA A 180 -16.75 2.06 4.48
N LEU A 181 -15.63 1.43 4.84
CA LEU A 181 -14.98 0.42 4.00
C LEU A 181 -15.83 -0.86 3.92
N SER A 182 -16.41 -1.32 5.03
CA SER A 182 -17.31 -2.49 5.03
C SER A 182 -18.52 -2.27 4.14
N GLU A 183 -19.11 -1.07 4.16
CA GLU A 183 -20.23 -0.71 3.27
C GLU A 183 -19.81 -0.81 1.79
N ARG A 184 -18.61 -0.32 1.43
CA ARG A 184 -18.07 -0.43 0.06
C ARG A 184 -17.80 -1.88 -0.35
N ILE A 185 -17.25 -2.71 0.54
CA ILE A 185 -17.00 -4.14 0.25
C ILE A 185 -18.34 -4.87 0.01
N SER A 186 -19.35 -4.61 0.84
CA SER A 186 -20.69 -5.17 0.66
C SER A 186 -21.35 -4.71 -0.63
N GLU A 187 -21.23 -3.42 -0.97
CA GLU A 187 -21.70 -2.87 -2.25
C GLU A 187 -21.05 -3.60 -3.43
N ASN A 188 -19.72 -3.72 -3.44
CA ASN A 188 -18.99 -4.43 -4.47
C ASN A 188 -19.45 -5.88 -4.59
N THR A 189 -19.58 -6.59 -3.47
CA THR A 189 -20.01 -7.98 -3.44
C THR A 189 -21.41 -8.15 -4.03
N SER A 190 -22.36 -7.27 -3.67
CA SER A 190 -23.72 -7.28 -4.21
C SER A 190 -23.78 -7.01 -5.72
N ASN A 191 -22.79 -6.26 -6.24
CA ASN A 191 -22.63 -5.93 -7.65
C ASN A 191 -21.71 -6.91 -8.40
N ASN A 192 -21.33 -8.05 -7.79
CA ASN A 192 -20.36 -9.00 -8.35
C ASN A 192 -19.00 -8.38 -8.73
N ILE A 193 -18.58 -7.35 -8.01
CA ILE A 193 -17.26 -6.71 -8.14
C ILE A 193 -16.30 -7.39 -7.16
N GLN A 194 -15.23 -8.00 -7.67
CA GLN A 194 -14.17 -8.55 -6.83
C GLN A 194 -13.38 -7.40 -6.18
N THR A 195 -13.22 -7.45 -4.86
CA THR A 195 -12.50 -6.40 -4.12
C THR A 195 -11.09 -6.86 -3.74
N ASN A 196 -10.07 -6.09 -4.12
CA ASN A 196 -8.71 -6.22 -3.58
C ASN A 196 -8.41 -5.00 -2.70
N ILE A 197 -7.59 -5.15 -1.67
CA ILE A 197 -7.22 -4.06 -0.77
C ILE A 197 -5.71 -4.05 -0.52
N ILE A 198 -5.11 -2.87 -0.65
CA ILE A 198 -3.72 -2.63 -0.26
C ILE A 198 -3.71 -1.49 0.76
N ALA A 199 -3.29 -1.79 1.99
CA ALA A 199 -3.39 -0.87 3.10
C ALA A 199 -2.04 -0.66 3.80
N HIS A 200 -1.68 0.60 4.07
CA HIS A 200 -0.43 0.93 4.76
C HIS A 200 -0.66 1.35 6.20
N SER A 201 0.25 0.94 7.10
CA SER A 201 0.26 1.35 8.50
C SER A 201 -1.10 1.08 9.17
N HIS A 202 -1.64 2.05 9.91
CA HIS A 202 -2.99 2.00 10.49
C HIS A 202 -4.13 1.88 9.48
N GLY A 203 -3.89 2.09 8.18
CA GLY A 203 -4.84 1.72 7.14
C GLY A 203 -5.18 0.23 7.17
N GLY A 204 -4.23 -0.64 7.56
CA GLY A 204 -4.54 -2.07 7.75
C GLY A 204 -5.47 -2.32 8.94
N ASN A 205 -5.39 -1.53 10.01
CA ASN A 205 -6.36 -1.62 11.11
C ASN A 205 -7.75 -1.12 10.69
N VAL A 206 -7.86 -0.20 9.73
CA VAL A 206 -9.15 0.16 9.11
C VAL A 206 -9.75 -1.05 8.40
N VAL A 207 -8.95 -1.82 7.67
CA VAL A 207 -9.43 -3.07 7.03
C VAL A 207 -9.85 -4.09 8.07
N PHE A 208 -9.10 -4.26 9.14
CA PHE A 208 -9.46 -5.15 10.24
C PHE A 208 -10.81 -4.78 10.88
N GLU A 209 -11.05 -3.49 11.12
CA GLU A 209 -12.36 -3.03 11.61
C GLU A 209 -13.47 -3.20 10.57
N ALA A 210 -13.15 -3.10 9.27
CA ALA A 210 -14.11 -3.41 8.22
C ALA A 210 -14.51 -4.89 8.25
N ILE A 211 -13.54 -5.80 8.31
CA ILE A 211 -13.77 -7.26 8.37
C ILE A 211 -14.65 -7.64 9.56
N LYS A 212 -14.42 -7.08 10.75
CA LYS A 212 -15.26 -7.33 11.93
C LYS A 212 -16.71 -6.86 11.80
N GLN A 213 -16.96 -5.88 10.94
CA GLN A 213 -18.28 -5.33 10.66
C GLN A 213 -18.91 -5.96 9.41
N ASN A 214 -18.13 -6.73 8.67
CA ASN A 214 -18.49 -7.21 7.35
C ASN A 214 -19.40 -8.44 7.49
N GLY A 215 -20.69 -8.25 7.23
CA GLY A 215 -21.68 -9.33 7.31
C GLY A 215 -21.59 -10.31 6.15
N SER A 216 -21.36 -9.82 4.92
CA SER A 216 -21.42 -10.64 3.70
C SER A 216 -20.42 -10.28 2.61
N GLY A 217 -19.64 -9.22 2.78
CA GLY A 217 -18.67 -8.79 1.78
C GLY A 217 -17.45 -9.72 1.73
N TYR A 218 -16.75 -9.74 0.60
CA TYR A 218 -15.57 -10.58 0.43
C TYR A 218 -14.40 -9.82 -0.19
N ILE A 219 -13.21 -9.96 0.41
CA ILE A 219 -11.96 -9.39 -0.11
C ILE A 219 -11.18 -10.50 -0.79
N ASN A 220 -11.00 -10.42 -2.10
CA ASN A 220 -10.20 -11.37 -2.83
C ASN A 220 -8.72 -11.31 -2.37
N HIS A 221 -8.04 -10.17 -2.50
CA HIS A 221 -6.67 -10.05 -1.99
C HIS A 221 -6.54 -8.94 -0.95
N LEU A 222 -6.07 -9.27 0.25
CA LEU A 222 -5.69 -8.31 1.28
C LEU A 222 -4.16 -8.24 1.38
N ILE A 223 -3.59 -7.05 1.18
CA ILE A 223 -2.18 -6.77 1.40
C ILE A 223 -2.07 -5.65 2.45
N THR A 224 -1.35 -5.93 3.53
CA THR A 224 -1.04 -4.92 4.56
C THR A 224 0.44 -4.59 4.56
N LEU A 225 0.79 -3.32 4.65
CA LEU A 225 2.15 -2.79 4.54
C LEU A 225 2.52 -2.07 5.84
N GLY A 226 3.39 -2.65 6.66
CA GLY A 226 3.81 -2.07 7.94
C GLY A 226 2.67 -1.85 8.92
N THR A 227 1.60 -2.65 8.84
CA THR A 227 0.44 -2.48 9.71
C THR A 227 0.78 -2.88 11.14
N PRO A 228 0.51 -2.03 12.14
CA PRO A 228 0.62 -2.42 13.53
C PRO A 228 -0.38 -3.54 13.88
N ILE A 229 0.14 -4.68 14.33
CA ILE A 229 -0.69 -5.81 14.77
C ILE A 229 -1.14 -5.55 16.20
N ARG A 230 -2.38 -5.05 16.36
CA ARG A 230 -2.96 -4.66 17.65
C ARG A 230 -4.21 -5.47 17.97
N LYS A 231 -4.23 -6.06 19.17
CA LYS A 231 -5.35 -6.90 19.65
C LYS A 231 -6.71 -6.19 19.66
N ASP A 232 -6.74 -4.87 19.85
CA ASP A 232 -7.99 -4.11 19.88
C ASP A 232 -8.64 -3.90 18.50
N HIS A 233 -7.88 -4.14 17.44
CA HIS A 233 -8.32 -4.05 16.05
C HIS A 233 -8.39 -5.40 15.35
N LEU A 234 -7.58 -6.39 15.75
CA LEU A 234 -7.51 -7.67 15.06
C LEU A 234 -8.88 -8.37 15.01
N PRO A 235 -9.33 -8.81 13.83
CA PRO A 235 -10.42 -9.77 13.72
C PRO A 235 -10.00 -11.13 14.29
N SER A 236 -10.99 -11.98 14.53
CA SER A 236 -10.81 -13.40 14.75
C SER A 236 -10.28 -14.10 13.49
N LEU A 237 -9.72 -15.30 13.68
CA LEU A 237 -9.24 -16.13 12.57
C LEU A 237 -10.39 -16.53 11.63
N SER A 238 -11.58 -16.82 12.16
CA SER A 238 -12.75 -17.14 11.35
C SER A 238 -13.17 -15.96 10.49
N GLU A 239 -13.24 -14.75 11.05
CA GLU A 239 -13.57 -13.53 10.29
C GLU A 239 -12.57 -13.26 9.16
N ILE A 240 -11.27 -13.50 9.36
CA ILE A 240 -10.27 -13.40 8.28
C ILE A 240 -10.52 -14.46 7.19
N LYS A 241 -10.71 -15.72 7.57
CA LYS A 241 -10.90 -16.83 6.62
C LYS A 241 -12.20 -16.71 5.83
N GLU A 242 -13.26 -16.20 6.44
CA GLU A 242 -14.56 -15.99 5.81
C GLU A 242 -14.56 -14.71 4.97
N GLY A 243 -13.84 -13.67 5.42
CA GLY A 243 -13.81 -12.36 4.77
C GLY A 243 -12.75 -12.18 3.70
N THR A 244 -11.78 -13.11 3.56
CA THR A 244 -10.66 -12.97 2.62
C THR A 244 -10.32 -14.26 1.86
N ASN A 245 -9.88 -14.17 0.60
CA ASN A 245 -9.31 -15.31 -0.15
C ASN A 245 -7.83 -15.51 0.17
N ALA A 246 -7.07 -14.42 0.19
CA ALA A 246 -5.66 -14.41 0.50
C ALA A 246 -5.27 -13.15 1.28
N TYR A 247 -4.51 -13.35 2.36
CA TYR A 247 -3.98 -12.30 3.20
C TYR A 247 -2.45 -12.32 3.26
N ILE A 248 -1.83 -11.26 2.72
CA ILE A 248 -0.39 -11.00 2.77
C ILE A 248 -0.09 -9.86 3.76
N HIS A 249 0.79 -10.12 4.72
CA HIS A 249 1.34 -9.10 5.60
C HIS A 249 2.80 -8.78 5.24
N VAL A 250 3.10 -7.51 5.00
CA VAL A 250 4.44 -7.03 4.68
C VAL A 250 4.97 -6.20 5.83
N SER A 251 6.16 -6.52 6.33
CA SER A 251 6.83 -5.82 7.42
C SER A 251 8.25 -5.40 7.04
N GLY A 252 8.76 -4.37 7.72
CA GLY A 252 10.13 -3.87 7.53
C GLY A 252 10.99 -4.17 8.76
N GLY A 253 12.18 -4.74 8.58
CA GLY A 253 13.08 -5.03 9.70
C GLY A 253 13.65 -3.78 10.38
N LYS A 254 13.62 -2.63 9.71
CA LYS A 254 13.93 -1.30 10.27
C LYS A 254 12.68 -0.47 10.56
N ASP A 255 11.49 -1.07 10.57
CA ASP A 255 10.26 -0.40 10.90
C ASP A 255 10.16 -0.12 12.41
N GLY A 256 10.58 1.07 12.82
CA GLY A 256 10.45 1.54 14.21
C GLY A 256 9.08 2.12 14.56
N VAL A 257 8.11 2.09 13.65
CA VAL A 257 6.77 2.69 13.82
C VAL A 257 5.72 1.62 14.07
N ALA A 258 5.66 0.58 13.23
CA ALA A 258 4.67 -0.49 13.36
C ALA A 258 4.68 -1.16 14.75
N PRO A 259 5.83 -1.56 15.33
CA PRO A 259 5.87 -2.21 16.65
C PRO A 259 5.41 -1.30 17.80
N LYS A 260 5.46 0.03 17.60
CA LYS A 260 4.99 0.99 18.62
C LYS A 260 3.47 1.06 18.69
N GLY A 261 2.74 0.48 17.74
CA GLY A 261 1.29 0.42 17.77
C GLY A 261 0.58 1.74 17.52
N GLY A 262 1.30 2.87 17.46
CA GLY A 262 0.71 4.20 17.53
C GLY A 262 0.06 4.44 18.89
N VAL A 263 0.56 5.43 19.65
CA VAL A 263 -0.20 5.95 20.80
C VAL A 263 -1.44 6.64 20.23
N ASP A 264 -2.63 6.37 20.78
CA ASP A 264 -3.85 7.10 20.41
C ASP A 264 -3.71 8.55 20.88
N TRP A 265 -3.09 9.40 20.04
CA TRP A 265 -2.87 10.81 20.33
C TRP A 265 -4.16 11.57 20.04
N VAL A 266 -5.07 11.61 21.01
CA VAL A 266 -6.10 12.64 21.06
C VAL A 266 -5.88 13.41 22.35
N THR A 267 -5.57 14.68 22.26
CA THR A 267 -5.77 15.61 23.38
C THR A 267 -6.89 16.55 22.97
N PRO A 268 -8.17 16.20 23.19
CA PRO A 268 -9.20 17.22 23.26
C PRO A 268 -9.04 17.91 24.63
N GLY A 269 -9.04 19.24 24.63
CA GLY A 269 -8.87 20.04 25.84
C GLY A 269 -9.80 19.57 26.96
N ARG A 270 -9.20 19.40 28.15
CA ARG A 270 -9.84 19.07 29.44
C ARG A 270 -10.46 17.66 29.53
N GLY A 271 -9.69 16.75 30.14
CA GLY A 271 -10.25 15.61 30.87
C GLY A 271 -10.55 14.37 30.04
N VAL A 272 -9.55 13.78 29.40
CA VAL A 272 -9.59 12.35 29.07
C VAL A 272 -8.25 11.76 29.50
N PHE A 273 -8.33 10.82 30.45
CA PHE A 273 -7.19 10.04 30.91
C PHE A 273 -6.48 9.43 29.70
N THR A 274 -5.23 9.84 29.45
CA THR A 274 -4.34 9.04 28.62
C THR A 274 -4.14 7.73 29.35
N ASP A 275 -4.87 6.69 28.96
CA ASP A 275 -4.54 5.33 29.40
C ASP A 275 -3.27 4.90 28.66
N LYS A 276 -2.13 5.43 29.13
CA LYS A 276 -0.79 5.01 28.70
C LYS A 276 -0.50 3.56 29.10
N SER A 277 -1.38 2.91 29.87
CA SER A 277 -1.11 1.65 30.57
C SER A 277 -1.66 0.40 29.87
N ARG A 278 -2.44 0.51 28.79
CA ARG A 278 -3.17 -0.65 28.24
C ARG A 278 -2.90 -1.06 26.80
N TYR A 279 -2.05 -0.35 26.06
CA TYR A 279 -1.70 -0.82 24.71
C TYR A 279 -0.46 -1.71 24.78
N SER A 280 -0.68 -3.01 24.58
CA SER A 280 0.40 -3.97 24.34
C SER A 280 1.24 -3.51 23.15
N LYS A 281 2.57 -3.72 23.22
CA LYS A 281 3.45 -3.49 22.07
C LYS A 281 2.86 -4.20 20.86
N ALA A 282 2.78 -3.52 19.73
CA ALA A 282 2.29 -4.13 18.51
C ALA A 282 3.31 -5.18 18.02
N GLU A 283 2.79 -6.27 17.49
CA GLU A 283 3.62 -7.31 16.92
C GLU A 283 3.98 -6.94 15.47
N THR A 284 5.15 -7.38 15.02
CA THR A 284 5.55 -7.31 13.60
C THR A 284 5.16 -8.56 12.83
N HIS A 285 4.81 -9.62 13.55
CA HIS A 285 4.30 -10.87 13.02
C HIS A 285 2.78 -10.82 13.04
N ASN A 286 2.12 -11.30 11.99
CA ASN A 286 0.68 -11.44 12.00
C ASN A 286 0.29 -12.92 11.93
N PRO A 287 -0.13 -13.55 13.04
CA PRO A 287 -0.53 -14.95 13.02
C PRO A 287 -1.70 -15.23 12.06
N LEU A 288 -2.47 -14.21 11.68
CA LEU A 288 -3.65 -14.34 10.84
C LEU A 288 -3.37 -14.29 9.32
N SER A 289 -2.17 -13.88 8.88
CA SER A 289 -1.85 -13.83 7.45
C SER A 289 -1.40 -15.18 6.90
N ASP A 290 -1.81 -15.49 5.68
CA ASP A 290 -1.38 -16.67 4.93
C ASP A 290 0.11 -16.56 4.56
N VAL A 291 0.54 -15.34 4.19
CA VAL A 291 1.94 -15.06 3.85
C VAL A 291 2.46 -13.83 4.58
N GLU A 292 3.68 -13.96 5.11
CA GLU A 292 4.45 -12.85 5.66
C GLU A 292 5.66 -12.56 4.81
N VAL A 293 5.78 -11.31 4.35
CA VAL A 293 6.95 -10.81 3.63
C VAL A 293 7.70 -9.84 4.53
N HIS A 294 8.91 -10.19 4.90
CA HIS A 294 9.80 -9.39 5.73
C HIS A 294 10.89 -8.75 4.86
N ILE A 295 10.83 -7.43 4.68
CA ILE A 295 11.88 -6.66 4.01
C ILE A 295 12.86 -6.18 5.08
N ILE A 296 13.94 -6.94 5.29
CA ILE A 296 14.75 -6.89 6.52
C ILE A 296 15.44 -5.53 6.77
N ASP A 297 15.67 -4.76 5.72
CA ASP A 297 16.37 -3.49 5.73
C ASP A 297 15.49 -2.29 5.34
N ALA A 298 14.18 -2.49 5.21
CA ALA A 298 13.20 -1.43 4.97
C ALA A 298 12.65 -0.80 6.26
N ASN A 299 12.44 0.51 6.23
CA ASN A 299 11.71 1.29 7.23
C ASN A 299 10.22 1.43 6.88
N HIS A 300 9.43 1.94 7.82
CA HIS A 300 7.97 2.05 7.70
C HIS A 300 7.47 2.73 6.41
N SER A 301 8.16 3.80 5.99
CA SER A 301 7.77 4.61 4.83
C SER A 301 8.32 4.09 3.50
N GLU A 302 9.22 3.10 3.56
CA GLU A 302 9.75 2.38 2.39
C GLU A 302 8.80 1.26 1.96
N LEU A 303 7.96 0.73 2.86
CA LEU A 303 7.03 -0.38 2.58
C LEU A 303 5.91 -0.06 1.58
N HIS A 304 5.66 1.22 1.31
CA HIS A 304 4.68 1.67 0.31
C HIS A 304 5.36 2.39 -0.87
N GLN A 305 6.66 2.20 -1.04
CA GLN A 305 7.39 2.68 -2.22
C GLN A 305 7.20 1.75 -3.41
N ARG A 306 7.52 2.29 -4.59
CA ARG A 306 7.41 1.60 -5.88
C ARG A 306 7.97 0.19 -5.85
N ALA A 307 9.21 0.01 -5.43
CA ALA A 307 9.88 -1.30 -5.40
C ALA A 307 9.10 -2.37 -4.61
N VAL A 308 8.45 -1.98 -3.52
CA VAL A 308 7.64 -2.89 -2.70
C VAL A 308 6.28 -3.13 -3.33
N LEU A 309 5.64 -2.08 -3.86
CA LEU A 309 4.35 -2.21 -4.55
C LEU A 309 4.45 -3.03 -5.84
N ASP A 310 5.60 -3.00 -6.52
CA ASP A 310 5.88 -3.80 -7.71
C ASP A 310 5.92 -5.32 -7.41
N LEU A 311 6.11 -5.73 -6.14
CA LEU A 311 5.91 -7.13 -5.70
C LEU A 311 4.48 -7.61 -5.91
N PHE A 312 3.54 -6.66 -5.90
CA PHE A 312 2.11 -6.89 -6.05
C PHE A 312 1.58 -6.26 -7.35
N GLY A 313 2.48 -5.79 -8.23
CA GLY A 313 2.19 -5.27 -9.56
C GLY A 313 2.55 -6.28 -10.65
N SER A 314 2.09 -6.04 -11.87
CA SER A 314 2.48 -6.88 -13.00
C SER A 314 3.94 -6.60 -13.38
N LYS A 315 4.67 -7.66 -13.77
CA LYS A 315 5.98 -7.52 -14.40
C LYS A 315 5.77 -6.72 -15.69
N GLU A 316 6.59 -5.70 -15.91
CA GLU A 316 6.47 -4.79 -17.06
C GLU A 316 6.01 -5.53 -18.32
N MET A 317 4.85 -5.14 -18.84
CA MET A 317 4.63 -5.28 -20.28
C MET A 317 5.85 -4.61 -20.91
N LYS A 318 6.66 -5.39 -21.63
CA LYS A 318 7.62 -4.83 -22.57
C LYS A 318 6.78 -3.99 -23.53
N VAL A 319 6.68 -2.69 -23.24
CA VAL A 319 6.10 -1.72 -24.16
C VAL A 319 7.05 -1.77 -25.34
N ASN A 320 6.67 -2.51 -26.37
CA ASN A 320 7.35 -2.48 -27.65
C ASN A 320 7.24 -1.03 -28.13
N ARG A 321 8.24 -0.21 -27.81
CA ARG A 321 8.45 1.13 -28.38
C ARG A 321 8.81 0.95 -29.85
N THR A 322 7.83 0.55 -30.64
CA THR A 322 7.87 0.54 -32.11
C THR A 322 6.71 1.37 -32.59
N THR A 323 6.88 2.68 -32.46
CA THR A 323 6.27 3.63 -33.39
C THR A 323 7.38 4.61 -33.76
N LYS A 324 8.21 4.17 -34.70
CA LYS A 324 8.85 5.13 -35.62
C LYS A 324 7.75 5.56 -36.58
N ILE A 325 7.41 6.84 -36.52
CA ILE A 325 6.68 7.57 -37.56
C ILE A 325 7.62 7.70 -38.77
#